data_AF-A0A0H5RAF5-F1
#
_entry.id   AF-A0A0H5RAF5-F1
#
_cell.length_a   1.000
_cell.length_b   1.000
_cell.length_c   1.000
_cell.angle_alpha   90.00
_cell.angle_beta   90.00
_cell.angle_gamma   90.00
#
_symmetry.space_group_name_H-M   'P 1'
#
loop_
_entity.id
_entity.type
_entity.pdbx_description
1 polymer ?
#
loop_
_entity_poly.entity_id
_entity_poly.type
_entity_poly.pdbx_seq_one_letter_code
_entity_poly.pdbx_strand_id
1 'polypeptide(L)'
;IRHIAVHRYLMLIKDDPLTKISSSLSIAKSFFPSENTDYRARAVREWSQFFIANHALPPMCQGRHVKIKSLVDDEDIQTSAKLGFDHKSPTQYVGAHLHFGYENRFI
;
A
#
# COMPACT_ATOMS: atom_id res chain seq x y z
N ILE A 1 17.80 10.43 2.85
CA ILE A 1 18.30 10.24 1.47
C ILE A 1 17.42 10.94 0.43
N ARG A 2 16.12 10.61 0.28
CA ARG A 2 15.24 11.18 -0.76
C ARG A 2 15.18 12.72 -0.80
N HIS A 3 15.07 13.39 0.35
CA HIS A 3 15.05 14.87 0.40
C HIS A 3 16.33 15.50 -0.16
N ILE A 4 17.48 14.93 0.17
CA ILE A 4 18.79 15.43 -0.28
C ILE A 4 18.92 15.22 -1.80
N ALA A 5 18.49 14.06 -2.31
CA ALA A 5 18.50 13.77 -3.74
C ALA A 5 17.61 14.75 -4.53
N VAL A 6 16.39 15.02 -4.04
CA VAL A 6 15.48 16.00 -4.65
C VAL A 6 16.07 17.40 -4.59
N HIS A 7 16.58 17.84 -3.43
CA HIS A 7 17.19 19.16 -3.29
C HIS A 7 18.36 19.36 -4.26
N ARG A 8 19.30 18.41 -4.33
CA ARG A 8 20.42 18.49 -5.27
C ARG A 8 19.98 18.48 -6.72
N TYR A 9 19.00 17.63 -7.06
CA TYR A 9 18.43 17.62 -8.40
C TYR A 9 17.82 18.98 -8.77
N LEU A 10 17.01 19.55 -7.88
CA LEU A 10 16.37 20.86 -8.08
C LEU A 10 17.40 21.98 -8.27
N MET A 11 18.52 21.95 -7.54
CA MET A 11 19.62 22.91 -7.75
C MET A 11 20.23 22.79 -9.14
N LEU A 12 20.53 21.56 -9.60
CA LEU A 12 21.13 21.35 -10.92
C LEU A 12 20.23 21.82 -12.07
N ILE A 13 18.92 21.55 -11.99
CA ILE A 13 17.99 21.94 -13.06
C ILE A 13 17.57 23.40 -13.00
N LYS A 14 17.82 24.08 -11.87
CA LYS A 14 17.60 25.52 -11.74
C LYS A 14 18.62 26.29 -12.57
N ASP A 15 19.86 25.81 -12.60
CA ASP A 15 20.95 26.42 -13.37
C ASP A 15 20.80 26.13 -14.87
N ASP A 16 20.48 24.88 -15.24
CA ASP A 16 20.19 24.49 -16.63
C ASP A 16 19.03 23.47 -16.72
N PRO A 17 17.83 23.91 -17.14
CA PRO A 17 16.66 23.03 -17.30
C PRO A 17 16.82 21.91 -18.34
N LEU A 18 17.75 22.03 -19.29
CA LEU A 18 18.00 20.99 -20.31
C LEU A 18 18.72 19.77 -19.72
N THR A 19 19.37 19.94 -18.57
CA THR A 19 20.12 18.86 -17.90
C THR A 19 19.25 17.91 -17.09
N LYS A 20 17.91 18.05 -17.11
CA LYS A 20 16.99 17.22 -16.29
C LYS A 20 17.29 15.73 -16.37
N ILE A 21 17.60 15.20 -17.56
CA ILE A 21 17.86 13.77 -17.74
C ILE A 21 19.22 13.38 -17.16
N SER A 22 20.30 14.03 -17.59
CA SER A 22 21.67 13.75 -17.13
C SER A 22 21.83 13.98 -15.63
N SER A 23 21.27 15.07 -15.09
CA SER A 23 21.26 15.38 -13.66
C SER A 23 20.53 14.31 -12.85
N SER A 24 19.36 13.85 -13.31
CA SER A 24 18.63 12.77 -12.62
C SER A 24 19.40 11.45 -12.59
N LEU A 25 20.09 11.10 -13.69
CA LEU A 25 20.93 9.90 -13.78
C LEU A 25 22.16 9.99 -12.87
N SER A 26 22.83 11.16 -12.85
CA SER A 26 23.99 11.40 -11.99
C SER A 26 23.63 11.27 -10.51
N ILE A 27 22.53 11.91 -10.09
CA ILE A 27 22.00 11.79 -8.73
C ILE A 27 21.63 10.34 -8.40
N ALA A 28 20.98 9.62 -9.32
CA ALA A 28 20.61 8.23 -9.11
C ALA A 28 21.83 7.34 -8.86
N LYS A 29 22.88 7.45 -9.68
CA LYS A 29 24.14 6.70 -9.49
C LYS A 29 24.82 7.02 -8.17
N SER A 30 24.82 8.29 -7.77
CA SER A 30 25.51 8.74 -6.55
C SER A 30 24.79 8.34 -5.27
N PHE A 31 23.45 8.44 -5.23
CA PHE A 31 22.67 8.21 -4.02
C PHE A 31 22.11 6.80 -3.90
N PHE A 32 22.01 6.06 -5.00
CA PHE A 32 21.44 4.70 -5.06
C PHE A 32 22.34 3.75 -5.88
N PRO A 33 23.61 3.55 -5.48
CA PRO A 33 24.60 2.83 -6.29
C PRO A 33 24.28 1.34 -6.48
N SER A 34 23.53 0.73 -5.55
CA SER A 34 23.14 -0.68 -5.61
C SER A 34 21.80 -0.91 -6.31
N GLU A 35 21.16 0.13 -6.83
CA GLU A 35 19.82 0.05 -7.40
C GLU A 35 19.81 0.35 -8.90
N ASN A 36 18.72 -0.03 -9.57
CA ASN A 36 18.56 0.31 -10.98
C ASN A 36 18.55 1.84 -11.16
N THR A 37 19.58 2.34 -11.85
CA THR A 37 19.82 3.78 -12.03
C THR A 37 18.69 4.46 -12.79
N ASP A 38 18.16 3.84 -13.85
CA ASP A 38 17.10 4.44 -14.67
C ASP A 38 15.80 4.55 -13.90
N TYR A 39 15.46 3.51 -13.13
CA TYR A 39 14.33 3.51 -12.22
C TYR A 39 14.46 4.62 -11.18
N ARG A 40 15.63 4.74 -10.53
CA ARG A 40 15.87 5.77 -9.51
C ARG A 40 15.92 7.18 -10.09
N ALA A 41 16.46 7.35 -11.29
CA ALA A 41 16.45 8.64 -11.97
C ALA A 41 15.01 9.09 -12.28
N ARG A 42 14.15 8.17 -12.74
CA ARG A 42 12.72 8.45 -12.92
C ARG A 42 12.06 8.81 -11.58
N ALA A 43 12.29 8.03 -10.54
CA ALA A 43 11.75 8.30 -9.21
C ALA A 43 12.18 9.67 -8.67
N VAL A 44 13.44 10.08 -8.86
CA VAL A 44 13.92 11.41 -8.46
C VAL A 44 13.15 12.52 -9.17
N ARG A 45 12.88 12.37 -10.48
CA ARG A 45 12.08 13.35 -11.23
C ARG A 45 10.64 13.43 -10.72
N GLU A 46 10.00 12.28 -10.49
CA GLU A 46 8.65 12.19 -9.93
C GLU A 46 8.58 12.81 -8.53
N TRP A 47 9.52 12.50 -7.65
CA TRP A 47 9.60 13.07 -6.32
C TRP A 47 9.79 14.59 -6.37
N SER A 48 10.60 15.08 -7.30
CA SER A 48 10.86 16.51 -7.46
C SER A 48 9.63 17.25 -7.97
N GLN A 49 8.92 16.67 -8.95
CA GLN A 49 7.65 17.22 -9.43
C GLN A 49 6.59 17.25 -8.31
N PHE A 50 6.49 16.17 -7.55
CA PHE A 50 5.57 16.11 -6.41
C PHE A 50 5.95 17.12 -5.32
N PHE A 51 7.25 17.30 -5.05
CA PHE A 51 7.75 18.29 -4.09
C PHE A 51 7.46 19.73 -4.51
N ILE A 52 7.61 20.06 -5.80
CA ILE A 52 7.25 21.38 -6.32
C ILE A 52 5.75 21.65 -6.13
N ALA A 53 4.90 20.65 -6.36
CA ALA A 53 3.45 20.82 -6.28
C ALA A 53 2.89 20.83 -4.85
N ASN A 54 3.47 20.04 -3.94
CA ASN A 54 2.89 19.77 -2.61
C ASN A 54 3.78 20.22 -1.45
N HIS A 55 4.99 20.73 -1.72
CA HIS A 55 6.02 21.07 -0.72
C HIS A 55 6.39 19.91 0.23
N ALA A 56 6.12 18.67 -0.19
CA ALA A 56 6.36 17.45 0.56
C ALA A 56 6.89 16.36 -0.37
N LEU A 57 7.51 15.30 0.16
CA LEU A 57 7.84 14.11 -0.64
C LEU A 57 6.66 13.15 -0.70
N PRO A 58 6.52 12.37 -1.78
CA PRO A 58 5.45 11.39 -1.86
C PRO A 58 5.60 10.34 -0.75
N PRO A 59 4.48 9.93 -0.13
CA PRO A 59 4.50 8.91 0.91
C PRO A 59 5.11 7.61 0.36
N MET A 60 5.95 6.95 1.16
CA MET A 60 6.41 5.61 0.80
C MET A 60 5.26 4.64 1.11
N CYS A 61 4.66 4.06 0.07
CA CYS A 61 3.66 3.00 0.21
C CYS A 61 4.31 1.63 0.55
N GLN A 62 5.53 1.62 1.08
CA GLN A 62 6.17 0.38 1.52
C GLN A 62 5.65 0.00 2.90
N GLY A 63 4.83 -1.06 2.95
CA GLY A 63 4.58 -1.83 4.17
C GLY A 63 3.60 -1.21 5.16
N ARG A 64 2.32 -1.06 4.77
CA ARG A 64 1.22 -1.25 5.72
C ARG A 64 0.43 -2.50 5.38
N HIS A 65 1.13 -3.60 5.14
CA HIS A 65 0.52 -4.92 5.34
C HIS A 65 0.40 -5.09 6.86
N VAL A 66 -0.65 -4.50 7.43
CA VAL A 66 -1.07 -4.85 8.79
C VAL A 66 -1.29 -6.35 8.71
N LYS A 67 -0.49 -7.15 9.44
CA LYS A 67 -0.93 -8.50 9.80
C LYS A 67 -2.26 -8.27 10.50
N ILE A 68 -3.36 -8.52 9.81
CA ILE A 68 -4.63 -8.79 10.47
C ILE A 68 -4.30 -10.03 11.29
N LYS A 69 -3.89 -9.83 12.55
CA LYS A 69 -3.93 -10.92 13.51
C LYS A 69 -5.40 -11.30 13.52
N SER A 70 -5.73 -12.44 12.94
CA SER A 70 -7.05 -13.04 13.11
C SER A 70 -7.32 -13.04 14.60
N LEU A 71 -8.29 -12.26 15.04
CA LEU A 71 -8.68 -12.08 16.44
C LEU A 71 -9.63 -13.23 16.85
N VAL A 72 -9.39 -14.43 16.29
CA VAL A 72 -10.28 -15.60 16.32
C VAL A 72 -9.48 -16.84 16.72
N ASP A 73 -8.61 -16.71 17.72
CA ASP A 73 -8.05 -17.86 18.44
C ASP A 73 -7.83 -17.59 19.94
N ASP A 74 -8.31 -16.45 20.45
CA ASP A 74 -8.44 -16.21 21.90
C ASP A 74 -9.84 -16.64 22.37
N GLU A 75 -10.27 -17.87 22.02
CA GLU A 75 -11.40 -18.54 22.68
C GLU A 75 -11.00 -18.99 24.10
N ASP A 76 -10.49 -18.05 24.90
CA ASP A 76 -10.31 -18.14 26.35
C ASP A 76 -11.29 -17.21 27.07
N ILE A 77 -12.46 -16.97 26.46
CA ILE A 77 -13.61 -16.29 27.06
C ILE A 77 -14.89 -17.10 26.78
N GLN A 78 -14.94 -18.34 27.27
CA GLN A 78 -16.21 -19.07 27.46
C GLN A 78 -16.41 -19.56 28.91
N THR A 79 -15.86 -18.83 29.90
CA THR A 79 -15.99 -19.21 31.32
C THR A 79 -16.97 -18.32 32.10
N SER A 80 -17.86 -17.59 31.44
CA SER A 80 -18.88 -16.80 32.15
C SER A 80 -20.17 -16.56 31.38
N ALA A 81 -20.91 -17.62 31.06
CA ALA A 81 -22.33 -17.50 30.79
C ALA A 81 -23.13 -18.75 31.20
N LYS A 82 -23.74 -18.65 32.39
CA LYS A 82 -25.06 -19.22 32.76
C LYS A 82 -25.10 -20.75 32.92
N LEU A 83 -24.98 -21.30 34.13
CA LEU A 83 -26.08 -21.43 35.11
C LEU A 83 -27.45 -21.69 34.47
N GLY A 84 -28.00 -22.89 34.70
CA GLY A 84 -29.43 -23.14 34.68
C GLY A 84 -29.89 -24.13 33.62
N PHE A 85 -30.19 -25.35 34.09
CA PHE A 85 -31.14 -26.28 33.48
C PHE A 85 -32.39 -25.53 32.96
N ASP A 86 -32.77 -25.71 31.69
CA ASP A 86 -33.97 -26.49 31.34
C ASP A 86 -34.21 -26.57 29.82
N HIS A 87 -34.71 -27.73 29.42
CA HIS A 87 -35.58 -28.00 28.26
C HIS A 87 -35.05 -28.10 26.82
N LYS A 88 -35.17 -29.35 26.33
CA LYS A 88 -35.56 -29.82 24.99
C LYS A 88 -34.54 -29.82 23.84
N SER A 89 -34.12 -31.05 23.55
CA SER A 89 -33.61 -31.60 22.29
C SER A 89 -34.70 -31.71 21.21
N PRO A 90 -34.49 -32.42 20.08
CA PRO A 90 -33.51 -32.23 19.00
C PRO A 90 -34.24 -32.28 17.63
N THR A 91 -33.85 -31.55 16.59
CA THR A 91 -34.29 -31.75 15.17
C THR A 91 -33.92 -30.48 14.40
N GLN A 92 -33.55 -30.44 13.13
CA GLN A 92 -33.31 -31.42 12.08
C GLN A 92 -32.61 -30.60 10.98
N TYR A 93 -31.47 -31.07 10.46
CA TYR A 93 -30.98 -30.58 9.18
C TYR A 93 -31.89 -31.14 8.08
N VAL A 94 -32.73 -30.29 7.52
CA VAL A 94 -33.47 -30.46 6.25
C VAL A 94 -33.49 -29.04 5.68
N GLY A 95 -32.97 -28.71 4.50
CA GLY A 95 -32.79 -29.49 3.29
C GLY A 95 -33.49 -28.74 2.15
N ALA A 96 -32.81 -28.62 1.01
CA ALA A 96 -33.30 -28.13 -0.29
C ALA A 96 -33.48 -26.59 -0.42
N HIS A 97 -32.85 -25.91 -1.39
CA HIS A 97 -33.24 -25.75 -2.82
C HIS A 97 -33.29 -24.21 -3.03
N LEU A 98 -32.96 -23.55 -4.14
CA LEU A 98 -32.56 -23.89 -5.49
C LEU A 98 -32.01 -22.59 -6.15
N HIS A 99 -31.32 -22.78 -7.28
CA HIS A 99 -30.90 -21.88 -8.36
C HIS A 99 -31.67 -20.56 -8.67
N PHE A 100 -31.01 -19.77 -9.54
CA PHE A 100 -31.37 -18.54 -10.29
C PHE A 100 -30.94 -17.24 -9.59
N GLY A 101 -30.20 -16.31 -10.20
CA GLY A 101 -30.03 -15.98 -11.62
C GLY A 101 -30.46 -14.53 -11.83
N TYR A 102 -29.51 -13.61 -12.01
CA TYR A 102 -29.80 -12.26 -12.54
C TYR A 102 -28.76 -11.91 -13.62
N GLU A 103 -29.22 -11.93 -14.86
CA GLU A 103 -28.62 -11.29 -16.03
C GLU A 103 -28.65 -9.76 -15.90
N ASN A 104 -27.64 -9.07 -16.45
CA ASN A 104 -27.76 -8.11 -17.58
C ASN A 104 -26.45 -7.31 -17.72
N ARG A 105 -25.60 -7.59 -18.73
CA ARG A 105 -25.58 -7.15 -20.14
C ARG A 105 -25.08 -5.71 -20.36
N PHE A 106 -23.87 -5.66 -20.93
CA PHE A 106 -23.36 -4.83 -22.04
C PHE A 106 -24.15 -3.60 -22.49
N ILE A 107 -23.40 -2.53 -22.78
CA ILE A 107 -23.23 -2.04 -24.16
C ILE A 107 -21.73 -1.85 -24.41
#